data_AF-A0A3B0TTA0-F1
#
_entry.id   AF-A0A3B0TTA0-F1
#
_cell.length_a   1.000
_cell.length_b   1.000
_cell.length_c   1.000
_cell.angle_alpha   90.00
_cell.angle_beta   90.00
_cell.angle_gamma   90.00
#
_symmetry.space_group_name_H-M   'P 1'
#
loop_
_entity.id
_entity.type
_entity.pdbx_description
1 polymer ?
#
loop_
_entity_poly.entity_id
_entity_poly.type
_entity_poly.pdbx_seq_one_letter_code
_entity_poly.pdbx_strand_id
1 'polypeptide(L)'
;YTPPSDEAMKYDIEITKQMGFNMIRKHIKVEPDRWYYHCDKLGVMVWQDMPSGMVILPRGVPNERPMHIQHVPRTGEDLYRRSENAAQFEWELRRMVDIHYNAPSIVIWVPFNEGWGQYATNRIADAVKAYDPTRLVNAVSGWSLRPSGDIYDIHTYQTEVHIPPVSLDRASVIGEYGGIGYPVEGHQWNAGMRNWGYQTYHSPEELLKNYKHKFDQIVEMKKSKGLSAAVYTQTTDVEGEVNGLMTYDRKVIKIPVETLKEMHSILYQKK
;
A
#
# COMPACT_ATOMS: atom_id res chain seq x y z
N TYR A 1 3.21 0.27 -15.56
CA TYR A 1 4.41 -0.59 -15.50
C TYR A 1 4.01 -2.05 -15.49
N THR A 2 4.42 -2.79 -16.53
CA THR A 2 4.28 -4.25 -16.58
C THR A 2 5.63 -4.86 -16.20
N PRO A 3 5.68 -5.86 -15.32
CA PRO A 3 6.92 -6.57 -15.02
C PRO A 3 7.59 -7.11 -16.30
N PRO A 4 8.93 -7.09 -16.40
CA PRO A 4 9.63 -7.42 -17.65
C PRO A 4 9.59 -8.91 -18.00
N SER A 5 9.32 -9.79 -17.03
CA SER A 5 9.17 -11.23 -17.24
C SER A 5 8.39 -11.90 -16.10
N ASP A 6 8.09 -13.19 -16.28
CA ASP A 6 7.50 -14.04 -15.23
C ASP A 6 8.41 -14.17 -14.01
N GLU A 7 9.70 -14.36 -14.25
CA GLU A 7 10.73 -14.49 -13.23
C GLU A 7 10.86 -13.20 -12.42
N ALA A 8 10.74 -12.04 -13.06
CA ALA A 8 10.75 -10.75 -12.36
C ALA A 8 9.52 -10.58 -11.45
N MET A 9 8.32 -11.01 -11.90
CA MET A 9 7.12 -11.02 -11.04
C MET A 9 7.33 -11.90 -9.82
N LYS A 10 7.84 -13.11 -10.04
CA LYS A 10 8.06 -14.10 -9.00
C LYS A 10 9.15 -13.64 -8.02
N TYR A 11 10.23 -13.05 -8.53
CA TYR A 11 11.34 -12.53 -7.72
C TYR A 11 10.88 -11.51 -6.69
N ASP A 12 10.09 -10.51 -7.11
CA ASP A 12 9.58 -9.48 -6.19
C ASP A 12 8.73 -10.10 -5.06
N ILE A 13 7.95 -11.15 -5.34
CA ILE A 13 7.16 -11.87 -4.31
C ILE A 13 8.06 -12.70 -3.40
N GLU A 14 9.00 -13.45 -3.97
CA GLU A 14 9.92 -14.31 -3.22
C GLU A 14 10.79 -13.51 -2.27
N ILE A 15 11.36 -12.40 -2.73
CA ILE A 15 12.25 -11.57 -1.91
C ILE A 15 11.47 -10.88 -0.79
N THR A 16 10.25 -10.37 -1.05
CA THR A 16 9.38 -9.82 -0.01
C THR A 16 9.04 -10.88 1.04
N LYS A 17 8.74 -12.12 0.64
CA LYS A 17 8.51 -13.21 1.59
C LYS A 17 9.78 -13.56 2.39
N GLN A 18 10.94 -13.60 1.74
CA GLN A 18 12.23 -13.87 2.39
C GLN A 18 12.57 -12.80 3.43
N MET A 19 12.19 -11.54 3.19
CA MET A 19 12.35 -10.44 4.16
C MET A 19 11.46 -10.59 5.40
N GLY A 20 10.50 -11.53 5.43
CA GLY A 20 9.64 -11.79 6.59
C GLY A 20 8.21 -11.25 6.49
N PHE A 21 7.83 -10.66 5.36
CA PHE A 21 6.46 -10.24 5.10
C PHE A 21 5.58 -11.45 4.73
N ASN A 22 4.31 -11.42 5.15
CA ASN A 22 3.29 -12.43 4.79
C ASN A 22 2.16 -11.86 3.91
N MET A 23 2.22 -10.56 3.58
CA MET A 23 1.20 -9.85 2.83
C MET A 23 1.81 -8.79 1.91
N ILE A 24 1.23 -8.63 0.74
CA ILE A 24 1.53 -7.55 -0.22
C ILE A 24 0.24 -6.77 -0.49
N ARG A 25 0.27 -5.46 -0.28
CA ARG A 25 -0.77 -4.56 -0.79
C ARG A 25 -0.38 -4.09 -2.17
N LYS A 26 -1.17 -4.44 -3.18
CA LYS A 26 -0.97 -3.94 -4.53
C LYS A 26 -1.64 -2.58 -4.65
N HIS A 27 -0.83 -1.53 -4.47
CA HIS A 27 -1.29 -0.15 -4.44
C HIS A 27 -1.82 0.32 -5.79
N ILE A 28 -3.08 0.79 -5.83
CA ILE A 28 -3.78 1.46 -6.94
C ILE A 28 -3.59 0.86 -8.34
N LYS A 29 -3.39 -0.45 -8.43
CA LYS A 29 -3.01 -1.13 -9.67
C LYS A 29 -3.52 -2.57 -9.67
N VAL A 30 -3.91 -3.07 -10.84
CA VAL A 30 -4.14 -4.50 -11.09
C VAL A 30 -2.92 -5.10 -11.80
N GLU A 31 -2.43 -6.25 -11.33
CA GLU A 31 -1.34 -6.98 -11.97
C GLU A 31 -1.87 -8.01 -12.99
N PRO A 32 -1.03 -8.58 -13.88
CA PRO A 32 -1.43 -9.73 -14.68
C PRO A 32 -1.80 -10.94 -13.80
N ASP A 33 -2.73 -11.80 -14.26
CA ASP A 33 -3.15 -13.04 -13.56
C ASP A 33 -1.99 -13.91 -13.07
N ARG A 34 -0.89 -13.89 -13.85
CA ARG A 34 0.33 -14.59 -13.54
C ARG A 34 0.96 -14.17 -12.21
N TRP A 35 0.85 -12.90 -11.83
CA TRP A 35 1.32 -12.40 -10.54
C TRP A 35 0.50 -13.00 -9.38
N TYR A 36 -0.83 -13.01 -9.49
CA TYR A 36 -1.71 -13.63 -8.48
C TYR A 36 -1.47 -15.14 -8.37
N TYR A 37 -1.26 -15.84 -9.50
CA TYR A 37 -0.86 -17.25 -9.50
C TYR A 37 0.40 -17.49 -8.66
N HIS A 38 1.41 -16.63 -8.78
CA HIS A 38 2.62 -16.75 -7.96
C HIS A 38 2.34 -16.45 -6.49
N CYS A 39 1.53 -15.45 -6.17
CA CYS A 39 1.09 -15.18 -4.79
C CYS A 39 0.36 -16.38 -4.17
N ASP A 40 -0.55 -17.01 -4.91
CA ASP A 40 -1.27 -18.22 -4.49
C ASP A 40 -0.30 -19.39 -4.22
N LYS A 41 0.64 -19.64 -5.15
CA LYS A 41 1.62 -20.72 -5.03
C LYS A 41 2.62 -20.50 -3.90
N LEU A 42 3.05 -19.26 -3.70
CA LEU A 42 4.05 -18.90 -2.70
C LEU A 42 3.41 -18.66 -1.32
N GLY A 43 2.09 -18.55 -1.22
CA GLY A 43 1.39 -18.34 0.05
C GLY A 43 1.66 -16.96 0.62
N VAL A 44 1.33 -15.92 -0.13
CA VAL A 44 1.37 -14.51 0.30
C VAL A 44 -0.02 -13.93 0.21
N MET A 45 -0.50 -13.29 1.27
CA MET A 45 -1.79 -12.60 1.26
C MET A 45 -1.71 -11.33 0.41
N VAL A 46 -2.81 -11.00 -0.27
CA VAL A 46 -2.90 -9.83 -1.14
C VAL A 46 -4.04 -8.93 -0.69
N TRP A 47 -3.73 -7.65 -0.52
CA TRP A 47 -4.73 -6.59 -0.52
C TRP A 47 -4.73 -5.97 -1.91
N GLN A 48 -5.86 -6.06 -2.60
CA GLN A 48 -5.98 -5.63 -3.98
C GLN A 48 -6.71 -4.28 -4.05
N ASP A 49 -5.97 -3.24 -4.40
CA ASP A 49 -6.55 -1.92 -4.63
C ASP A 49 -7.13 -1.79 -6.03
N MET A 50 -8.26 -1.09 -6.12
CA MET A 50 -8.74 -0.54 -7.38
C MET A 50 -7.87 0.66 -7.78
N PRO A 51 -7.50 0.81 -9.07
CA PRO A 51 -6.93 2.05 -9.56
C PRO A 51 -7.83 3.26 -9.27
N SER A 52 -7.31 4.22 -8.51
CA SER A 52 -8.04 5.44 -8.17
C SER A 52 -8.13 6.38 -9.38
N GLY A 53 -9.33 6.86 -9.68
CA GLY A 53 -9.53 7.86 -10.74
C GLY A 53 -9.50 9.28 -10.19
N MET A 54 -8.46 10.07 -10.48
CA MET A 54 -8.41 11.50 -10.14
C MET A 54 -8.07 12.36 -11.36
N VAL A 55 -8.66 13.55 -11.44
CA VAL A 55 -8.21 14.58 -12.40
C VAL A 55 -7.01 15.30 -11.80
N ILE A 56 -5.89 15.20 -12.50
CA ILE A 56 -4.62 15.83 -12.17
C ILE A 56 -4.43 16.99 -13.15
N LEU A 57 -4.41 18.21 -12.63
CA LEU A 57 -4.09 19.40 -13.44
C LEU A 57 -2.64 19.82 -13.23
N PRO A 58 -1.87 20.10 -14.29
CA PRO A 58 -0.55 20.66 -14.14
C PRO A 58 -0.65 22.02 -13.47
N ARG A 59 0.24 22.31 -12.52
CA ARG A 59 0.51 23.70 -12.15
C ARG A 59 1.45 24.24 -13.21
N GLY A 60 1.16 25.43 -13.76
CA GLY A 60 1.91 26.04 -14.87
C GLY A 60 3.38 26.42 -14.54
N VAL A 61 3.94 25.85 -13.46
CA VAL A 61 5.29 26.08 -12.96
C VAL A 61 6.04 24.74 -12.97
N PRO A 62 7.21 24.64 -13.61
CA PRO A 62 8.02 23.42 -13.57
C PRO A 62 8.34 22.98 -12.14
N ASN A 63 8.27 21.67 -11.87
CA ASN A 63 8.57 21.03 -10.58
C ASN A 63 7.59 21.31 -9.42
N GLU A 64 6.45 21.96 -9.66
CA GLU A 64 5.37 22.01 -8.67
C GLU A 64 4.53 20.71 -8.67
N ARG A 65 4.05 20.33 -7.48
CA ARG A 65 3.11 19.21 -7.36
C ARG A 65 1.81 19.57 -8.10
N PRO A 66 1.28 18.67 -8.94
CA PRO A 66 0.06 18.96 -9.68
C PRO A 66 -1.14 19.12 -8.73
N MET A 67 -2.20 19.78 -9.20
CA MET A 67 -3.44 19.92 -8.43
C MET A 67 -4.32 18.69 -8.62
N HIS A 68 -4.66 18.04 -7.51
CA HIS A 68 -5.58 16.91 -7.48
C HIS A 68 -6.99 17.44 -7.16
N ILE A 69 -7.72 17.85 -8.18
CA ILE A 69 -9.01 18.56 -8.01
C ILE A 69 -10.18 17.63 -7.61
N GLN A 70 -9.95 16.31 -7.60
CA GLN A 70 -10.91 15.29 -7.19
C GLN A 70 -10.40 14.51 -5.97
N HIS A 71 -9.68 15.19 -5.07
CA HIS A 71 -9.20 14.63 -3.82
C HIS A 71 -10.13 15.02 -2.67
N VAL A 72 -10.69 14.05 -1.96
CA VAL A 72 -11.47 14.28 -0.72
C VAL A 72 -10.50 14.52 0.43
N PRO A 73 -10.52 15.69 1.11
CA PRO A 73 -9.71 15.92 2.31
C PRO A 73 -10.11 14.98 3.46
N ARG A 74 -9.23 14.83 4.46
CA ARG A 74 -9.43 13.91 5.60
C ARG A 74 -10.79 14.01 6.30
N THR A 75 -11.32 15.23 6.40
CA THR A 75 -12.61 15.54 7.04
C THR A 75 -13.63 16.07 6.03
N GLY A 76 -13.34 15.94 4.74
CA GLY A 76 -14.22 16.39 3.67
C GLY A 76 -15.28 15.35 3.34
N GLU A 77 -16.36 15.81 2.72
CA GLU A 77 -17.44 14.97 2.20
C GLU A 77 -17.03 14.26 0.91
N ASP A 78 -17.69 13.14 0.63
CA ASP A 78 -17.52 12.41 -0.62
C ASP A 78 -17.85 13.29 -1.82
N LEU A 79 -17.12 13.08 -2.93
CA LEU A 79 -17.44 13.77 -4.17
C LEU A 79 -18.83 13.39 -4.67
N TYR A 80 -19.55 14.36 -5.20
CA TYR A 80 -20.77 14.07 -5.95
C TYR A 80 -20.42 13.64 -7.38
N ARG A 81 -20.21 12.33 -7.56
CA ARG A 81 -20.00 11.71 -8.87
C ARG A 81 -21.29 11.01 -9.33
N ARG A 82 -22.07 11.68 -10.17
CA ARG A 82 -23.14 11.07 -10.97
C ARG A 82 -22.84 11.33 -12.43
N SER A 83 -21.99 10.50 -13.02
CA SER A 83 -21.54 10.65 -14.39
C SER A 83 -21.09 9.31 -14.98
N GLU A 84 -20.81 9.30 -16.28
CA GLU A 84 -20.19 8.18 -17.01
C GLU A 84 -18.92 7.67 -16.31
N ASN A 85 -18.14 8.55 -15.67
CA ASN A 85 -16.92 8.17 -14.94
C ASN A 85 -17.22 7.30 -13.70
N ALA A 86 -18.34 7.55 -13.02
CA ALA A 86 -18.75 6.71 -11.89
C ALA A 86 -19.17 5.32 -12.37
N ALA A 87 -19.97 5.28 -13.44
CA ALA A 87 -20.39 4.03 -14.06
C ALA A 87 -19.19 3.21 -14.57
N GLN A 88 -18.21 3.87 -15.20
CA GLN A 88 -16.98 3.22 -15.65
C GLN A 88 -16.18 2.65 -14.47
N PHE A 89 -15.94 3.45 -13.43
CA PHE A 89 -15.21 2.98 -12.25
C PHE A 89 -15.89 1.78 -11.58
N GLU A 90 -17.20 1.83 -11.37
CA GLU A 90 -17.94 0.73 -10.76
C GLU A 90 -17.97 -0.52 -11.65
N TRP A 91 -18.04 -0.34 -12.97
CA TRP A 91 -17.90 -1.43 -13.93
C TRP A 91 -16.51 -2.07 -13.85
N GLU A 92 -15.44 -1.28 -13.85
CA GLU A 92 -14.06 -1.79 -13.74
C GLU A 92 -13.79 -2.44 -12.38
N LEU A 93 -14.28 -1.86 -11.29
CA LEU A 93 -14.20 -2.43 -9.94
C LEU A 93 -14.86 -3.80 -9.89
N ARG A 94 -16.06 -3.94 -10.45
CA ARG A 94 -16.73 -5.24 -10.57
C ARG A 94 -15.92 -6.21 -11.42
N ARG A 95 -15.36 -5.76 -12.55
CA ARG A 95 -14.55 -6.60 -13.45
C ARG A 95 -13.26 -7.07 -12.78
N MET A 96 -12.62 -6.25 -11.95
CA MET A 96 -11.47 -6.65 -11.15
C MET A 96 -11.83 -7.80 -10.20
N VAL A 97 -12.98 -7.71 -9.52
CA VAL A 97 -13.48 -8.80 -8.67
C VAL A 97 -13.80 -10.04 -9.52
N ASP A 98 -14.52 -9.89 -10.63
CA ASP A 98 -14.91 -11.01 -11.52
C ASP A 98 -13.71 -11.77 -12.10
N ILE A 99 -12.61 -11.09 -12.42
CA ILE A 99 -11.44 -11.74 -13.03
C ILE A 99 -10.59 -12.44 -11.97
N HIS A 100 -10.58 -11.94 -10.73
CA HIS A 100 -9.69 -12.44 -9.68
C HIS A 100 -10.41 -13.11 -8.50
N TYR A 101 -11.73 -13.38 -8.60
CA TYR A 101 -12.50 -14.04 -7.54
C TYR A 101 -11.94 -15.41 -7.14
N ASN A 102 -11.24 -16.08 -8.06
CA ASN A 102 -10.64 -17.39 -7.86
C ASN A 102 -9.18 -17.34 -7.40
N ALA A 103 -8.61 -16.15 -7.14
CA ALA A 103 -7.30 -15.98 -6.52
C ALA A 103 -7.46 -16.04 -4.99
N PRO A 104 -7.15 -17.16 -4.32
CA PRO A 104 -7.25 -17.28 -2.86
C PRO A 104 -6.26 -16.39 -2.10
N SER A 105 -5.17 -15.94 -2.72
CA SER A 105 -4.24 -14.98 -2.13
C SER A 105 -4.89 -13.64 -1.83
N ILE A 106 -5.87 -13.20 -2.64
CA ILE A 106 -6.60 -11.96 -2.37
C ILE A 106 -7.50 -12.17 -1.17
N VAL A 107 -7.23 -11.44 -0.10
CA VAL A 107 -7.98 -11.51 1.16
C VAL A 107 -8.76 -10.23 1.44
N ILE A 108 -8.35 -9.09 0.86
CA ILE A 108 -9.00 -7.79 1.01
C ILE A 108 -9.15 -7.09 -0.34
N TRP A 109 -10.34 -6.53 -0.59
CA TRP A 109 -10.60 -5.57 -1.67
C TRP A 109 -10.52 -4.14 -1.13
N VAL A 110 -9.81 -3.25 -1.84
CA VAL A 110 -9.64 -1.85 -1.46
C VAL A 110 -10.17 -0.93 -2.58
N PRO A 111 -11.42 -0.42 -2.48
CA PRO A 111 -12.00 0.39 -3.55
C PRO A 111 -11.36 1.78 -3.68
N PHE A 112 -10.93 2.40 -2.58
CA PHE A 112 -10.39 3.75 -2.59
C PHE A 112 -9.09 3.86 -1.78
N ASN A 113 -8.28 4.87 -2.12
CA ASN A 113 -7.05 5.21 -1.41
C ASN A 113 -6.98 6.73 -1.17
N GLU A 114 -6.74 7.15 0.07
CA GLU A 114 -6.44 8.53 0.46
C GLU A 114 -7.41 9.61 -0.04
N GLY A 115 -8.68 9.29 -0.28
CA GLY A 115 -9.63 10.27 -0.84
C GLY A 115 -9.51 10.50 -2.34
N TRP A 116 -8.69 9.74 -3.07
CA TRP A 116 -8.44 9.94 -4.49
C TRP A 116 -9.63 9.50 -5.32
N GLY A 117 -10.37 10.48 -5.84
CA GLY A 117 -11.59 10.21 -6.60
C GLY A 117 -12.71 9.59 -5.78
N GLN A 118 -12.63 9.67 -4.45
CA GLN A 118 -13.55 9.00 -3.53
C GLN A 118 -14.96 9.60 -3.61
N TYR A 119 -15.97 8.73 -3.72
CA TYR A 119 -17.39 9.08 -3.81
C TYR A 119 -18.25 7.92 -3.35
N ALA A 120 -19.44 8.19 -2.80
CA ALA A 120 -20.42 7.19 -2.38
C ALA A 120 -19.79 5.98 -1.65
N THR A 121 -18.80 6.23 -0.79
CA THR A 121 -17.84 5.25 -0.26
C THR A 121 -18.54 4.10 0.44
N ASN A 122 -19.50 4.39 1.33
CA ASN A 122 -20.24 3.38 2.07
C ASN A 122 -20.98 2.44 1.11
N ARG A 123 -21.74 3.01 0.15
CA ARG A 123 -22.48 2.24 -0.84
C ARG A 123 -21.57 1.36 -1.68
N ILE A 124 -20.41 1.86 -2.09
CA ILE A 124 -19.46 1.10 -2.90
C ILE A 124 -18.82 -0.02 -2.08
N ALA A 125 -18.42 0.24 -0.84
CA ALA A 125 -17.90 -0.78 0.06
C ALA A 125 -18.94 -1.89 0.31
N ASP A 126 -20.19 -1.50 0.59
CA ASP A 126 -21.30 -2.45 0.80
C ASP A 126 -21.59 -3.25 -0.48
N ALA A 127 -21.53 -2.62 -1.65
CA ALA A 127 -21.71 -3.29 -2.93
C ALA A 127 -20.60 -4.32 -3.21
N VAL A 128 -19.34 -3.97 -2.96
CA VAL A 128 -18.22 -4.91 -3.09
C VAL A 128 -18.37 -6.08 -2.11
N LYS A 129 -18.73 -5.80 -0.85
CA LYS A 129 -18.94 -6.84 0.17
C LYS A 129 -20.10 -7.77 -0.18
N ALA A 130 -21.20 -7.23 -0.71
CA ALA A 130 -22.35 -8.01 -1.14
C ALA A 130 -22.02 -8.85 -2.38
N TYR A 131 -21.15 -8.34 -3.27
CA TYR A 131 -20.77 -9.02 -4.50
C TYR A 131 -19.78 -10.17 -4.26
N ASP A 132 -18.80 -9.96 -3.37
CA ASP A 132 -17.89 -11.01 -2.91
C ASP A 132 -17.83 -11.05 -1.37
N PRO A 133 -18.75 -11.82 -0.74
CA PRO A 133 -18.80 -11.91 0.72
C PRO A 133 -17.67 -12.75 1.32
N THR A 134 -16.84 -13.41 0.49
CA THR A 134 -15.76 -14.29 0.97
C THR A 134 -14.52 -13.53 1.41
N ARG A 135 -14.42 -12.23 1.08
CA ARG A 135 -13.26 -11.37 1.35
C ARG A 135 -13.63 -10.17 2.20
N LEU A 136 -12.62 -9.57 2.83
CA LEU A 136 -12.80 -8.34 3.58
C LEU A 136 -12.78 -7.12 2.64
N VAL A 137 -13.34 -6.01 3.10
CA VAL A 137 -13.34 -4.74 2.35
C VAL A 137 -12.70 -3.63 3.19
N ASN A 138 -11.62 -3.06 2.69
CA ASN A 138 -11.07 -1.80 3.20
C ASN A 138 -11.64 -0.66 2.34
N ALA A 139 -12.73 -0.03 2.82
CA ALA A 139 -13.51 0.91 2.02
C ALA A 139 -12.67 2.06 1.44
N VAL A 140 -11.75 2.58 2.26
CA VAL A 140 -10.73 3.55 1.84
C VAL A 140 -9.48 3.31 2.67
N SER A 141 -8.36 3.01 2.00
CA SER A 141 -7.06 2.91 2.65
C SER A 141 -6.52 4.29 2.92
N GLY A 142 -6.34 4.61 4.20
CA GLY A 142 -5.74 5.85 4.69
C GLY A 142 -6.59 7.10 4.45
N TRP A 143 -6.62 7.99 5.44
CA TRP A 143 -7.30 9.29 5.39
C TRP A 143 -8.79 9.18 4.99
N SER A 144 -9.52 10.29 5.00
CA SER A 144 -10.89 10.42 4.44
C SER A 144 -11.87 9.28 4.80
N LEU A 145 -11.70 8.73 6.01
CA LEU A 145 -12.35 7.52 6.46
C LEU A 145 -13.86 7.67 6.49
N ARG A 146 -14.53 6.52 6.35
CA ARG A 146 -15.97 6.41 6.48
C ARG A 146 -16.33 5.24 7.40
N PRO A 147 -17.51 5.26 8.05
CA PRO A 147 -17.97 4.18 8.92
C PRO A 147 -18.51 3.01 8.07
N SER A 148 -17.66 2.40 7.25
CA SER A 148 -18.00 1.28 6.36
C SER A 148 -16.80 0.35 6.16
N GLY A 149 -17.07 -0.85 5.63
CA GLY A 149 -16.07 -1.89 5.43
C GLY A 149 -15.65 -2.58 6.72
N ASP A 150 -14.71 -3.51 6.61
CA ASP A 150 -14.22 -4.36 7.69
C ASP A 150 -12.98 -3.78 8.39
N ILE A 151 -12.37 -2.74 7.81
CA ILE A 151 -11.05 -2.23 8.17
C ILE A 151 -11.11 -0.74 8.56
N TYR A 152 -10.46 -0.39 9.67
CA TYR A 152 -10.15 1.00 10.04
C TYR A 152 -8.68 1.27 9.72
N ASP A 153 -8.43 2.04 8.66
CA ASP A 153 -7.10 2.24 8.10
C ASP A 153 -6.57 3.67 8.26
N ILE A 154 -5.34 3.82 8.75
CA ILE A 154 -4.61 5.08 8.70
C ILE A 154 -3.29 4.94 7.96
N HIS A 155 -2.83 6.03 7.36
CA HIS A 155 -1.46 6.14 6.87
C HIS A 155 -0.65 7.01 7.83
N THR A 156 0.62 6.67 8.05
CA THR A 156 1.50 7.49 8.90
C THR A 156 2.94 7.38 8.44
N TYR A 157 3.48 8.53 8.07
CA TYR A 157 4.85 8.65 7.59
C TYR A 157 5.75 9.36 8.58
N GLN A 158 5.23 9.80 9.72
CA GLN A 158 5.98 10.46 10.78
C GLN A 158 7.02 9.51 11.41
N THR A 159 8.07 10.07 12.03
CA THR A 159 9.04 9.28 12.80
C THR A 159 8.38 8.57 13.97
N GLU A 160 7.51 9.30 14.68
CA GLU A 160 6.59 8.72 15.67
C GLU A 160 5.32 8.28 14.94
N VAL A 161 5.16 6.97 14.82
CA VAL A 161 4.06 6.33 14.11
C VAL A 161 2.77 6.64 14.85
N HIS A 162 1.81 7.22 14.14
CA HIS A 162 0.50 7.49 14.73
C HIS A 162 -0.22 6.18 15.05
N ILE A 163 -0.86 6.13 16.21
CA ILE A 163 -1.63 4.97 16.65
C ILE A 163 -3.04 5.09 16.06
N PRO A 164 -3.55 4.09 15.30
CA PRO A 164 -4.96 4.10 14.90
C PRO A 164 -5.83 3.96 16.15
N PRO A 165 -6.97 4.68 16.22
CA PRO A 165 -7.97 4.43 17.23
C PRO A 165 -8.35 2.94 17.28
N VAL A 166 -8.59 2.43 18.49
CA VAL A 166 -9.15 1.09 18.67
C VAL A 166 -10.60 1.13 18.20
N SER A 167 -10.90 0.48 17.08
CA SER A 167 -12.27 0.30 16.60
C SER A 167 -12.85 -0.97 17.23
N LEU A 168 -14.09 -0.91 17.70
CA LEU A 168 -14.79 -2.08 18.26
C LEU A 168 -15.52 -2.90 17.19
N ASP A 169 -15.75 -2.30 16.02
CA ASP A 169 -16.53 -2.81 14.90
C ASP A 169 -15.66 -3.25 13.70
N ARG A 170 -14.38 -2.86 13.67
CA ARG A 170 -13.47 -3.06 12.54
C ARG A 170 -12.04 -3.34 12.99
N ALA A 171 -11.25 -3.99 12.15
CA ALA A 171 -9.84 -4.20 12.44
C ALA A 171 -9.05 -2.90 12.27
N SER A 172 -8.36 -2.44 13.32
CA SER A 172 -7.47 -1.29 13.25
C SER A 172 -6.15 -1.68 12.57
N VAL A 173 -5.79 -0.96 11.50
CA VAL A 173 -4.60 -1.22 10.68
C VAL A 173 -3.85 0.08 10.35
N ILE A 174 -2.59 -0.08 9.96
CA ILE A 174 -1.79 0.97 9.34
C ILE A 174 -1.52 0.56 7.88
N GLY A 175 -2.33 1.04 6.95
CA GLY A 175 -2.29 0.65 5.53
C GLY A 175 -1.11 1.20 4.76
N GLU A 176 -0.40 2.18 5.32
CA GLU A 176 0.92 2.66 4.87
C GLU A 176 1.71 3.25 6.05
N TYR A 177 2.97 2.80 6.20
CA TYR A 177 3.96 3.47 7.04
C TYR A 177 5.37 3.32 6.47
N GLY A 178 6.33 4.00 7.07
CA GLY A 178 7.72 4.01 6.61
C GLY A 178 8.02 5.35 5.96
N GLY A 179 8.23 5.36 4.64
CA GLY A 179 8.63 6.57 3.91
C GLY A 179 10.08 6.96 4.12
N ILE A 180 10.94 5.99 4.44
CA ILE A 180 12.36 6.18 4.73
C ILE A 180 13.15 6.17 3.43
N GLY A 181 13.39 7.35 2.88
CA GLY A 181 14.17 7.57 1.67
C GLY A 181 15.66 7.34 1.88
N TYR A 182 16.25 6.48 1.06
CA TYR A 182 17.71 6.32 0.97
C TYR A 182 18.07 6.15 -0.51
N PRO A 183 18.49 7.22 -1.20
CA PRO A 183 18.92 7.12 -2.58
C PRO A 183 20.27 6.40 -2.67
N VAL A 184 20.34 5.38 -3.53
CA VAL A 184 21.60 4.68 -3.84
C VAL A 184 22.09 5.18 -5.20
N GLU A 185 23.30 5.75 -5.22
CA GLU A 185 23.92 6.29 -6.43
C GLU A 185 24.06 5.21 -7.52
N GLY A 186 23.74 5.56 -8.77
CA GLY A 186 23.79 4.64 -9.91
C GLY A 186 22.60 3.67 -10.04
N HIS A 187 21.71 3.62 -9.05
CA HIS A 187 20.55 2.70 -9.02
C HIS A 187 19.19 3.40 -9.02
N GLN A 188 19.17 4.70 -9.31
CA GLN A 188 17.98 5.52 -9.42
C GLN A 188 17.36 5.40 -10.83
N TRP A 189 16.03 5.59 -10.94
CA TRP A 189 15.35 5.61 -12.24
C TRP A 189 15.92 6.65 -13.20
N ASN A 190 16.14 7.86 -12.69
CA ASN A 190 16.71 8.97 -13.44
C ASN A 190 17.55 9.82 -12.50
N ALA A 191 18.87 9.86 -12.72
CA ALA A 191 19.81 10.61 -11.89
C ALA A 191 19.56 12.12 -11.89
N GLY A 192 18.95 12.66 -12.96
CA GLY A 192 18.57 14.08 -13.06
C GLY A 192 17.20 14.40 -12.47
N MET A 193 16.43 13.40 -12.03
CA MET A 193 15.12 13.59 -11.41
C MET A 193 15.28 13.86 -9.91
N ARG A 194 14.41 14.71 -9.37
CA ARG A 194 14.36 14.95 -7.93
C ARG A 194 13.91 13.66 -7.22
N ASN A 195 14.80 13.12 -6.40
CA ASN A 195 14.48 12.03 -5.49
C ASN A 195 13.83 12.55 -4.21
N TRP A 196 12.90 11.77 -3.65
CA TRP A 196 12.25 12.12 -2.40
C TRP A 196 11.86 10.87 -1.59
N GLY A 197 11.80 11.07 -0.28
CA GLY A 197 11.14 10.20 0.70
C GLY A 197 10.47 11.11 1.73
N TYR A 198 9.68 10.55 2.64
CA TYR A 198 9.05 11.33 3.72
C TYR A 198 10.07 11.72 4.79
N GLN A 199 11.13 10.93 4.93
CA GLN A 199 12.42 11.28 5.55
C GLN A 199 13.52 10.86 4.58
N THR A 200 14.64 11.59 4.52
CA THR A 200 15.77 11.20 3.67
C THR A 200 17.01 10.99 4.54
N TYR A 201 17.67 9.87 4.33
CA TYR A 201 18.91 9.47 4.98
C TYR A 201 19.97 9.15 3.92
N HIS A 202 21.23 9.12 4.35
CA HIS A 202 22.38 9.05 3.44
C HIS A 202 23.28 7.84 3.66
N SER A 203 22.91 6.94 4.58
CA SER A 203 23.67 5.70 4.79
C SER A 203 22.76 4.48 5.09
N PRO A 204 23.25 3.26 4.82
CA PRO A 204 22.56 2.02 5.20
C PRO A 204 22.31 1.92 6.71
N GLU A 205 23.22 2.44 7.54
CA GLU A 205 23.10 2.43 9.00
C GLU A 205 21.97 3.34 9.47
N GLU A 206 21.84 4.54 8.88
CA GLU A 206 20.73 5.44 9.17
C GLU A 206 19.40 4.84 8.70
N LEU A 207 19.35 4.24 7.51
CA LEU A 207 18.17 3.53 7.02
C LEU A 207 17.74 2.45 8.00
N LEU A 208 18.65 1.55 8.39
CA LEU A 208 18.35 0.46 9.33
C LEU A 208 17.91 1.00 10.69
N LYS A 209 18.58 2.02 11.23
CA LYS A 209 18.22 2.64 12.51
C LYS A 209 16.78 3.18 12.49
N ASN A 210 16.40 3.91 11.44
CA ASN A 210 15.07 4.50 11.34
C ASN A 210 14.00 3.47 11.00
N TYR A 211 14.34 2.46 10.20
CA TYR A 211 13.47 1.32 9.95
C TYR A 211 13.13 0.61 11.25
N LYS A 212 14.16 0.29 12.05
CA LYS A 212 14.02 -0.34 13.36
C LYS A 212 13.19 0.52 14.32
N HIS A 213 13.47 1.82 14.42
CA HIS A 213 12.72 2.73 15.29
C HIS A 213 11.21 2.71 15.00
N LYS A 214 10.82 2.75 13.72
CA LYS A 214 9.40 2.67 13.34
C LYS A 214 8.83 1.27 13.54
N PHE A 215 9.58 0.23 13.20
CA PHE A 215 9.15 -1.15 13.35
C PHE A 215 8.92 -1.54 14.83
N ASP A 216 9.77 -1.08 15.75
CA ASP A 216 9.61 -1.32 17.18
C ASP A 216 8.26 -0.74 17.68
N GLN A 217 7.84 0.42 17.16
CA GLN A 217 6.52 1.00 17.46
C GLN A 217 5.37 0.14 16.94
N ILE A 218 5.50 -0.45 15.74
CA ILE A 218 4.50 -1.42 15.21
C ILE A 218 4.40 -2.65 16.12
N VAL A 219 5.53 -3.19 16.57
CA VAL A 219 5.56 -4.33 17.50
C VAL A 219 4.87 -3.98 18.81
N GLU A 220 5.10 -2.77 19.34
CA GLU A 220 4.43 -2.31 20.57
C GLU A 220 2.92 -2.15 20.36
N MET A 221 2.49 -1.54 19.25
CA MET A 221 1.06 -1.39 18.93
C MET A 221 0.36 -2.74 18.77
N LYS A 222 1.00 -3.73 18.15
CA LYS A 222 0.48 -5.12 18.11
C LYS A 222 0.29 -5.67 19.53
N LYS A 223 1.25 -5.44 20.43
CA LYS A 223 1.23 -6.01 21.78
C LYS A 223 0.18 -5.39 22.68
N SER A 224 0.00 -4.06 22.62
CA SER A 224 -0.76 -3.29 23.62
C SER A 224 -1.97 -2.51 23.06
N LYS A 225 -2.09 -2.34 21.75
CA LYS A 225 -3.15 -1.53 21.11
C LYS A 225 -4.06 -2.30 20.15
N GLY A 226 -3.83 -3.60 19.94
CA GLY A 226 -4.67 -4.43 19.08
C GLY A 226 -4.48 -4.16 17.58
N LEU A 227 -3.34 -3.59 17.18
CA LEU A 227 -3.02 -3.39 15.77
C LEU A 227 -3.03 -4.73 15.02
N SER A 228 -3.85 -4.83 13.97
CA SER A 228 -4.11 -6.08 13.25
C SER A 228 -3.22 -6.27 12.02
N ALA A 229 -2.81 -5.17 11.37
CA ALA A 229 -1.90 -5.20 10.22
C ALA A 229 -1.12 -3.87 10.10
N ALA A 230 0.04 -3.94 9.45
CA ALA A 230 0.83 -2.78 9.06
C ALA A 230 1.50 -3.03 7.70
N VAL A 231 1.44 -2.06 6.78
CA VAL A 231 2.01 -2.15 5.43
C VAL A 231 3.18 -1.18 5.30
N TYR A 232 4.38 -1.70 5.04
CA TYR A 232 5.55 -0.86 4.81
C TYR A 232 5.57 -0.34 3.37
N THR A 233 5.64 0.98 3.19
CA THR A 233 5.88 1.64 1.90
C THR A 233 7.39 1.88 1.73
N GLN A 234 8.09 1.17 0.83
CA GLN A 234 7.60 0.20 -0.16
C GLN A 234 8.64 -0.89 -0.52
N THR A 235 8.28 -1.88 -1.35
CA THR A 235 9.18 -2.99 -1.75
C THR A 235 10.37 -2.52 -2.59
N THR A 236 10.14 -1.64 -3.58
CA THR A 236 11.17 -1.11 -4.49
C THR A 236 11.03 0.40 -4.59
N ASP A 237 12.13 1.09 -4.91
CA ASP A 237 12.03 2.49 -5.34
C ASP A 237 11.14 2.58 -6.59
N VAL A 238 10.35 3.65 -6.65
CA VAL A 238 9.42 3.92 -7.76
C VAL A 238 9.72 5.31 -8.31
N GLU A 239 10.40 5.34 -9.46
CA GLU A 239 10.81 6.57 -10.12
C GLU A 239 11.59 7.52 -9.20
N GLY A 240 10.99 8.64 -8.80
CA GLY A 240 11.58 9.62 -7.88
C GLY A 240 11.32 9.32 -6.40
N GLU A 241 10.46 8.37 -6.05
CA GLU A 241 10.21 7.97 -4.67
C GLU A 241 11.18 6.85 -4.26
N VAL A 242 12.14 7.17 -3.39
CA VAL A 242 13.32 6.33 -3.09
C VAL A 242 13.30 5.70 -1.69
N ASN A 243 12.11 5.41 -1.18
CA ASN A 243 11.83 4.76 0.11
C ASN A 243 11.67 3.23 0.02
N GLY A 244 12.04 2.62 -1.10
CA GLY A 244 11.99 1.18 -1.30
C GLY A 244 13.03 0.41 -0.48
N LEU A 245 12.72 -0.83 -0.09
CA LEU A 245 13.68 -1.77 0.49
C LEU A 245 14.70 -2.29 -0.54
N MET A 246 14.37 -2.17 -1.82
CA MET A 246 15.27 -2.43 -2.95
C MET A 246 15.33 -1.22 -3.87
N THR A 247 16.44 -1.07 -4.58
CA THR A 247 16.59 -0.03 -5.60
C THR A 247 15.64 -0.24 -6.78
N TYR A 248 15.48 0.80 -7.61
CA TYR A 248 14.58 0.78 -8.76
C TYR A 248 14.85 -0.42 -9.70
N ASP A 249 16.12 -0.69 -9.95
CA ASP A 249 16.59 -1.79 -10.80
C ASP A 249 16.66 -3.16 -10.09
N ARG A 250 16.23 -3.24 -8.82
CA ARG A 250 16.33 -4.41 -7.93
C ARG A 250 17.74 -5.00 -7.74
N LYS A 251 18.81 -4.26 -8.09
CA LYS A 251 20.19 -4.76 -7.94
C LYS A 251 20.73 -4.63 -6.52
N VAL A 252 20.23 -3.67 -5.75
CA VAL A 252 20.67 -3.43 -4.38
C VAL A 252 19.49 -3.58 -3.44
N ILE A 253 19.65 -4.50 -2.49
CA ILE A 253 18.77 -4.64 -1.33
C ILE A 253 19.34 -3.73 -0.23
N LYS A 254 18.58 -2.70 0.18
CA LYS A 254 19.08 -1.62 1.02
C LYS A 254 19.23 -1.99 2.50
N ILE A 255 18.47 -2.99 2.96
CA ILE A 255 18.62 -3.62 4.28
C ILE A 255 18.75 -5.12 4.06
N PRO A 256 19.79 -5.80 4.59
CA PRO A 256 19.98 -7.23 4.37
C PRO A 256 18.73 -8.05 4.69
N VAL A 257 18.42 -9.03 3.83
CA VAL A 257 17.20 -9.86 3.91
C VAL A 257 17.11 -10.57 5.26
N GLU A 258 18.21 -11.17 5.74
CA GLU A 258 18.23 -11.88 7.01
C GLU A 258 17.98 -10.95 8.20
N THR A 259 18.47 -9.71 8.14
CA THR A 259 18.21 -8.69 9.17
C THR A 259 16.72 -8.35 9.23
N LEU A 260 16.07 -8.12 8.07
CA LEU A 260 14.62 -7.87 8.02
C LEU A 260 13.82 -9.07 8.55
N LYS A 261 14.19 -10.27 8.11
CA LYS A 261 13.52 -11.52 8.50
C LYS A 261 13.62 -11.77 10.00
N GLU A 262 14.79 -11.57 10.59
CA GLU A 262 15.00 -11.68 12.04
C GLU A 262 14.11 -10.69 12.79
N MET A 263 14.10 -9.41 12.37
CA MET A 263 13.26 -8.38 12.98
C MET A 263 11.76 -8.73 12.88
N HIS A 264 11.30 -9.13 11.69
CA HIS A 264 9.88 -9.46 11.46
C HIS A 264 9.44 -10.72 12.17
N SER A 265 10.34 -11.66 12.45
CA SER A 265 10.02 -12.94 13.10
C SER A 265 9.29 -12.75 14.45
N ILE A 266 9.57 -11.65 15.16
CA ILE A 266 8.94 -11.28 16.44
C ILE A 266 7.42 -11.13 16.29
N LEU A 267 6.93 -10.75 15.10
CA LEU A 267 5.49 -10.64 14.84
C LEU A 267 4.80 -12.00 14.79
N TYR A 268 5.52 -13.11 14.63
CA TYR A 268 4.94 -14.45 14.48
C TYR A 268 5.15 -15.36 15.68
N GLN A 269 5.94 -14.93 16.67
CA GLN A 269 6.12 -15.67 17.91
C GLN A 269 4.81 -15.64 18.72
N LYS A 270 4.36 -16.83 19.19
CA LYS A 270 3.22 -16.94 20.10
C LYS A 270 3.60 -16.30 21.44
N LYS A 271 2.67 -15.54 22.03
CA LYS A 271 2.79 -15.05 23.41
C LYS A 271 2.80 -16.21 24.39
#